data_AF-A0A1I2IYY7-F1
#
_entry.id   AF-A0A1I2IYY7-F1
#
_cell.length_a   1.000
_cell.length_b   1.000
_cell.length_c   1.000
_cell.angle_alpha   90.00
_cell.angle_beta   90.00
_cell.angle_gamma   90.00
#
_symmetry.space_group_name_H-M   'P 1'
#
loop_
_entity.id
_entity.type
_entity.pdbx_description
1 polymer ?
#
loop_
_entity_poly.entity_id
_entity_poly.type
_entity_poly.pdbx_seq_one_letter_code
_entity_poly.pdbx_strand_id
1 'polypeptide(L)'
;MANQYRRLAAMPFVAALLAAGHAHAQQTPSLDNAVATATRWAAQADGGQADAMWKSSGQIMQKSVSQADWAKYLDGVKKQLGATQSREWAQIGRVESPQGLPPGQYLNVVFLARHANAPALETVSMAQLGANWVPVGYIVRPVQQQPAAPAPAAAPVAPTKPAK
;
A
#
# COMPACT_ATOMS: atom_id res chain seq x y z
N MET A 1 -6.36 -84.61 37.58
CA MET A 1 -5.71 -84.68 36.24
C MET A 1 -5.59 -83.26 35.72
N ALA A 2 -4.40 -82.66 35.84
CA ALA A 2 -3.49 -82.33 34.73
C ALA A 2 -3.93 -81.06 33.94
N ASN A 3 -3.47 -79.84 34.25
CA ASN A 3 -2.16 -79.22 33.96
C ASN A 3 -2.05 -78.66 32.51
N GLN A 4 -1.89 -77.32 32.41
CA GLN A 4 -1.01 -76.56 31.48
C GLN A 4 -1.58 -75.77 30.28
N TYR A 5 -1.49 -74.45 30.45
CA TYR A 5 -0.95 -73.38 29.60
C TYR A 5 -1.26 -73.29 28.09
N ARG A 6 -1.74 -72.12 27.67
CA ARG A 6 -0.96 -71.29 26.74
C ARG A 6 -1.24 -69.79 26.88
N ARG A 7 -0.18 -69.06 27.24
CA ARG A 7 -0.05 -67.61 27.15
C ARG A 7 -0.25 -67.17 25.71
N LEU A 8 -0.73 -65.95 25.47
CA LEU A 8 -0.20 -65.01 24.48
C LEU A 8 -0.75 -63.61 24.78
N ALA A 9 0.13 -62.63 24.61
CA ALA A 9 0.03 -61.25 25.06
C ALA A 9 -1.02 -60.45 24.27
N ALA A 10 -1.62 -59.44 24.92
CA ALA A 10 -2.31 -58.35 24.25
C ALA A 10 -1.56 -57.04 24.53
N MET A 11 -1.09 -56.42 23.45
CA MET A 11 -0.27 -55.20 23.37
C MET A 11 -0.90 -53.99 24.08
N PRO A 12 -0.08 -53.07 24.63
CA PRO A 12 -0.55 -51.79 25.13
C PRO A 12 -0.98 -50.88 23.96
N PHE A 13 -2.19 -50.32 24.08
CA PHE A 13 -2.76 -49.33 23.17
C PHE A 13 -2.05 -47.98 23.40
N VAL A 14 -1.09 -47.62 22.55
CA VAL A 14 -0.44 -46.29 22.58
C VAL A 14 -1.37 -45.27 21.92
N ALA A 15 -2.02 -44.43 22.72
CA ALA A 15 -2.76 -43.27 22.23
C ALA A 15 -1.77 -42.17 21.83
N ALA A 16 -1.46 -42.08 20.53
CA ALA A 16 -0.72 -40.96 19.97
C ALA A 16 -1.64 -39.74 19.85
N LEU A 17 -1.50 -38.79 20.79
CA LEU A 17 -2.05 -37.44 20.70
C LEU A 17 -1.37 -36.69 19.54
N LEU A 18 -2.03 -36.67 18.38
CA LEU A 18 -1.71 -35.76 17.28
C LEU A 18 -2.03 -34.33 17.70
N ALA A 19 -1.07 -33.64 18.31
CA ALA A 19 -1.09 -32.20 18.42
C ALA A 19 -0.90 -31.62 17.00
N ALA A 20 -2.01 -31.43 16.28
CA ALA A 20 -2.04 -30.61 15.09
C ALA A 20 -1.73 -29.16 15.50
N GLY A 21 -0.45 -28.81 15.42
CA GLY A 21 -0.01 -27.43 15.52
C GLY A 21 -0.77 -26.61 14.49
N HIS A 22 -1.71 -25.80 14.96
CA HIS A 22 -2.28 -24.74 14.15
C HIS A 22 -1.18 -23.72 13.94
N ALA A 23 -0.34 -23.96 12.93
CA ALA A 23 0.41 -22.88 12.30
C ALA A 23 -0.64 -21.86 11.88
N HIS A 24 -0.81 -20.79 12.66
CA HIS A 24 -1.50 -19.60 12.20
C HIS A 24 -0.68 -19.10 11.02
N ALA A 25 -1.02 -19.53 9.81
CA ALA A 25 -0.57 -18.89 8.60
C ALA A 25 -0.98 -17.43 8.75
N GLN A 26 0.00 -16.53 8.92
CA GLN A 26 -0.26 -15.10 8.91
C GLN A 26 -0.93 -14.79 7.57
N GLN A 27 -2.25 -14.59 7.61
CA GLN A 27 -3.02 -14.29 6.40
C GLN A 27 -2.56 -12.94 5.88
N THR A 28 -1.79 -12.96 4.80
CA THR A 28 -1.48 -11.76 4.04
C THR A 28 -2.75 -11.29 3.34
N PRO A 29 -3.27 -10.09 3.64
CA PRO A 29 -4.46 -9.58 2.97
C PRO A 29 -4.19 -9.41 1.47
N SER A 30 -5.21 -9.66 0.66
CA SER A 30 -5.06 -9.62 -0.80
C SER A 30 -4.70 -8.22 -1.31
N LEU A 31 -4.08 -8.16 -2.50
CA LEU A 31 -3.82 -6.88 -3.17
C LEU A 31 -5.12 -6.19 -3.61
N ASP A 32 -6.14 -6.94 -3.99
CA ASP A 32 -7.45 -6.36 -4.33
C ASP A 32 -8.08 -5.66 -3.12
N ASN A 33 -7.94 -6.25 -1.93
CA ASN A 33 -8.35 -5.61 -0.68
C ASN A 33 -7.54 -4.33 -0.42
N ALA A 34 -6.24 -4.33 -0.73
CA ALA A 34 -5.41 -3.14 -0.64
C ALA A 34 -5.92 -2.02 -1.53
N VAL A 35 -6.12 -2.29 -2.83
CA VAL A 35 -6.61 -1.30 -3.79
C VAL A 35 -7.99 -0.78 -3.37
N ALA A 36 -8.90 -1.67 -2.99
CA ALA A 36 -10.23 -1.27 -2.56
C ALA A 36 -10.21 -0.39 -1.29
N THR A 37 -9.33 -0.69 -0.34
CA THR A 37 -9.15 0.10 0.88
C THR A 37 -8.56 1.47 0.57
N ALA A 38 -7.48 1.51 -0.22
CA ALA A 38 -6.84 2.75 -0.64
C ALA A 38 -7.79 3.65 -1.45
N THR A 39 -8.58 3.08 -2.36
CA THR A 39 -9.57 3.82 -3.17
C THR A 39 -10.64 4.45 -2.28
N ARG A 40 -11.21 3.68 -1.34
CA ARG A 40 -12.21 4.21 -0.40
C ARG A 40 -11.65 5.29 0.50
N TRP A 41 -10.43 5.10 0.99
CA TRP A 41 -9.79 6.06 1.87
C TRP A 41 -9.39 7.34 1.12
N ALA A 42 -8.85 7.26 -0.10
CA ALA A 42 -8.56 8.43 -0.92
C ALA A 42 -9.83 9.22 -1.31
N ALA A 43 -10.96 8.54 -1.54
CA ALA A 43 -12.25 9.19 -1.84
C ALA A 43 -12.77 10.06 -0.67
N GLN A 44 -12.36 9.79 0.57
CA GLN A 44 -12.69 10.64 1.72
C GLN A 44 -12.05 12.03 1.61
N ALA A 45 -10.88 12.15 0.99
CA ALA A 45 -10.24 13.44 0.76
C ALA A 45 -11.07 14.32 -0.18
N ASP A 46 -11.70 13.72 -1.19
CA ASP A 46 -12.53 14.43 -2.16
C ASP A 46 -13.77 15.05 -1.48
N GLY A 47 -14.33 14.32 -0.51
CA GLY A 47 -15.47 14.74 0.32
C GLY A 47 -15.11 15.63 1.51
N GLY A 48 -13.86 16.07 1.64
CA GLY A 48 -13.42 16.94 2.74
C GLY A 48 -13.41 16.26 4.12
N GLN A 49 -13.37 14.93 4.17
CA GLN A 49 -13.50 14.15 5.41
C GLN A 49 -12.14 13.93 6.11
N ALA A 50 -11.35 15.00 6.25
CA ALA A 50 -9.99 14.93 6.80
C ALA A 50 -9.96 14.28 8.19
N ASP A 51 -10.88 14.66 9.06
CA ASP A 51 -11.00 14.13 10.42
C ASP A 51 -11.27 12.62 10.44
N ALA A 52 -12.13 12.14 9.54
CA ALA A 52 -12.46 10.72 9.44
C ALA A 52 -11.25 9.92 8.96
N MET A 53 -10.52 10.43 7.95
CA MET A 53 -9.31 9.81 7.44
C MET A 53 -8.24 9.65 8.53
N TRP A 54 -8.04 10.69 9.36
CA TRP A 54 -7.07 10.64 10.46
C TRP A 54 -7.50 9.65 11.55
N LYS A 55 -8.78 9.68 11.96
CA LYS A 55 -9.32 8.77 12.98
C LYS A 55 -9.26 7.30 12.56
N SER A 56 -9.48 7.01 11.27
CA SER A 56 -9.41 5.64 10.74
C SER A 56 -8.01 5.21 10.32
N SER A 57 -7.00 6.09 10.43
CA SER A 57 -5.62 5.77 10.09
C SER A 57 -4.95 4.96 11.20
N GLY A 58 -3.87 4.26 10.84
CA GLY A 58 -3.06 3.52 11.79
C GLY A 58 -2.27 4.45 12.71
N GLN A 59 -1.85 3.91 13.85
CA GLN A 59 -1.10 4.66 14.88
C GLN A 59 0.18 5.32 14.36
N ILE A 60 0.79 4.79 13.30
CA ILE A 60 1.95 5.41 12.64
C ILE A 60 1.59 6.84 12.21
N MET A 61 0.48 7.02 11.48
CA MET A 61 0.04 8.34 11.04
C MET A 61 -0.35 9.22 12.22
N GLN A 62 -1.14 8.70 13.16
CA GLN A 62 -1.65 9.48 14.31
C GLN A 62 -0.52 9.97 15.24
N LYS A 63 0.61 9.26 15.29
CA LYS A 63 1.82 9.68 16.03
C LYS A 63 2.71 10.63 15.23
N SER A 64 2.66 10.55 13.91
CA SER A 64 3.52 11.36 13.02
C SER A 64 2.92 12.72 12.65
N VAL A 65 1.60 12.85 12.58
CA VAL A 65 0.92 14.10 12.21
C VAL A 65 -0.28 14.35 13.11
N SER A 66 -0.44 15.58 13.60
CA SER A 66 -1.62 15.96 14.36
C SER A 66 -2.86 15.99 13.46
N GLN A 67 -4.06 15.78 14.03
CA GLN A 67 -5.30 15.87 13.27
C GLN A 67 -5.46 17.25 12.59
N ALA A 68 -5.04 18.33 13.27
CA ALA A 68 -5.11 19.69 12.74
C ALA A 68 -4.15 19.91 11.56
N ASP A 69 -2.91 19.43 11.67
CA ASP A 69 -1.92 19.53 10.58
C ASP A 69 -2.34 18.69 9.37
N TRP A 70 -2.97 17.54 9.61
CA TRP A 70 -3.54 16.71 8.56
C TRP A 70 -4.69 17.41 7.83
N ALA A 71 -5.62 18.04 8.56
CA ALA A 71 -6.70 18.82 7.95
C ALA A 71 -6.14 20.00 7.12
N LYS A 72 -5.14 20.70 7.66
CA LYS A 72 -4.43 21.79 6.95
C LYS A 72 -3.74 21.29 5.69
N TYR A 73 -3.12 20.11 5.73
CA TYR A 73 -2.50 19.48 4.57
C TYR A 73 -3.51 19.24 3.45
N LEU A 74 -4.64 18.59 3.76
CA LEU A 74 -5.67 18.31 2.76
C LEU A 74 -6.35 19.58 2.20
N ASP A 75 -6.56 20.59 3.04
CA ASP A 75 -7.04 21.90 2.59
C ASP A 75 -6.04 22.58 1.64
N GLY A 76 -4.73 22.49 1.93
CA GLY A 76 -3.68 22.96 1.04
C GLY A 76 -3.70 22.25 -0.31
N VAL A 77 -3.82 20.92 -0.32
CA VAL A 77 -3.96 20.12 -1.54
C VAL A 77 -5.19 20.57 -2.34
N LYS A 78 -6.35 20.74 -1.68
CA LYS A 78 -7.59 21.17 -2.34
C LYS A 78 -7.47 22.57 -2.94
N LYS A 79 -6.86 23.51 -2.22
CA LYS A 79 -6.62 24.88 -2.71
C LYS A 79 -5.70 24.89 -3.92
N GLN A 80 -4.66 24.06 -3.92
CA GLN A 80 -3.69 24.01 -5.00
C GLN A 80 -4.25 23.30 -6.25
N LEU A 81 -4.83 22.12 -6.09
CA LEU A 81 -5.20 21.23 -7.19
C LEU A 81 -6.66 21.35 -7.63
N GLY A 82 -7.53 21.88 -6.77
CA GLY A 82 -8.96 21.99 -7.02
C GLY A 82 -9.69 20.67 -6.83
N ALA A 83 -10.90 20.56 -7.40
CA ALA A 83 -11.73 19.37 -7.28
C ALA A 83 -11.13 18.18 -8.06
N THR A 84 -11.12 16.99 -7.44
CA THR A 84 -10.80 15.73 -8.11
C THR A 84 -11.90 15.39 -9.11
N GLN A 85 -11.50 15.12 -10.35
CA GLN A 85 -12.39 14.77 -11.46
C GLN A 85 -12.35 13.27 -11.75
N SER A 86 -11.17 12.68 -11.70
CA SER A 86 -10.98 11.23 -11.88
C SER A 86 -9.78 10.73 -11.07
N ARG A 87 -9.80 9.44 -10.73
CA ARG A 87 -8.72 8.74 -10.05
C ARG A 87 -8.61 7.34 -10.62
N GLU A 88 -7.44 6.98 -11.13
CA GLU A 88 -7.15 5.66 -11.71
C GLU A 88 -6.02 4.99 -10.95
N TRP A 89 -6.17 3.70 -10.63
CA TRP A 89 -5.09 2.92 -10.03
C TRP A 89 -3.94 2.77 -11.01
N ALA A 90 -2.73 3.14 -10.59
CA ALA A 90 -1.54 3.12 -11.43
C ALA A 90 -0.59 1.96 -11.08
N GLN A 91 -0.28 1.75 -9.80
CA GLN A 91 0.64 0.70 -9.36
C GLN A 91 0.50 0.37 -7.88
N ILE A 92 1.11 -0.75 -7.47
CA ILE A 92 1.32 -1.13 -6.07
C ILE A 92 2.81 -1.39 -5.85
N GLY A 93 3.42 -0.71 -4.88
CA GLY A 93 4.77 -1.01 -4.41
C GLY A 93 4.73 -1.69 -3.05
N ARG A 94 5.37 -2.85 -2.90
CA ARG A 94 5.54 -3.52 -1.59
C ARG A 94 6.83 -3.08 -0.93
N VAL A 95 6.80 -2.89 0.39
CA VAL A 95 7.95 -2.53 1.20
C VAL A 95 7.94 -3.39 2.47
N GLU A 96 9.01 -4.13 2.69
CA GLU A 96 9.17 -4.93 3.90
C GLU A 96 10.05 -4.17 4.90
N SER A 97 9.57 -4.06 6.14
CA SER A 97 10.28 -3.46 7.28
C SER A 97 11.06 -2.18 6.93
N PRO A 98 10.39 -1.14 6.41
CA PRO A 98 11.03 0.13 6.07
C PRO A 98 11.76 0.74 7.26
N GLN A 99 12.95 1.31 6.99
CA GLN A 99 13.77 1.96 8.01
C GLN A 99 12.99 3.05 8.74
N GLY A 100 13.05 3.05 10.07
CA GLY A 100 12.38 4.04 10.92
C GLY A 100 10.91 3.75 11.21
N LEU A 101 10.36 2.66 10.68
CA LEU A 101 9.00 2.19 11.00
C LEU A 101 9.05 0.81 11.69
N PRO A 102 7.97 0.42 12.40
CA PRO A 102 7.90 -0.92 12.99
C PRO A 102 8.11 -2.03 11.93
N PRO A 103 8.81 -3.13 12.27
CA PRO A 103 8.93 -4.28 11.37
C PRO A 103 7.57 -4.79 10.91
N GLY A 104 7.46 -5.17 9.64
CA GLY A 104 6.20 -5.65 9.07
C GLY A 104 6.10 -5.45 7.56
N GLN A 105 4.93 -5.81 7.02
CA GLN A 105 4.63 -5.66 5.60
C GLN A 105 3.91 -4.32 5.36
N TYR A 106 4.39 -3.59 4.38
CA TYR A 106 3.84 -2.31 3.96
C TYR A 106 3.61 -2.31 2.45
N LEU A 107 2.72 -1.43 2.02
CA LEU A 107 2.51 -1.19 0.61
C LEU A 107 2.16 0.26 0.33
N ASN A 108 2.43 0.68 -0.90
CA ASN A 108 2.01 1.95 -1.46
C ASN A 108 1.07 1.66 -2.63
N VAL A 109 -0.18 2.09 -2.54
CA VAL A 109 -1.09 2.14 -3.70
C VAL A 109 -0.97 3.52 -4.31
N VAL A 110 -0.59 3.57 -5.58
CA VAL A 110 -0.43 4.83 -6.30
C VAL A 110 -1.59 4.99 -7.28
N PHE A 111 -2.18 6.17 -7.27
CA PHE A 111 -3.20 6.59 -8.22
C PHE A 111 -2.68 7.72 -9.10
N LEU A 112 -3.08 7.71 -10.36
CA LEU A 112 -3.05 8.89 -11.22
C LEU A 112 -4.40 9.60 -11.08
N ALA A 113 -4.40 10.75 -10.43
CA ALA A 113 -5.58 11.57 -10.25
C ALA A 113 -5.57 12.78 -11.19
N ARG A 114 -6.72 13.10 -11.78
CA ARG A 114 -6.93 14.39 -12.45
C ARG A 114 -7.72 15.28 -11.52
N HIS A 115 -7.17 16.43 -11.20
CA HIS A 115 -7.86 17.50 -10.51
C HIS A 115 -8.12 18.67 -11.46
N ALA A 116 -8.97 19.60 -11.04
CA ALA A 116 -9.37 20.74 -11.85
C ALA A 116 -8.19 21.60 -12.35
N ASN A 117 -7.13 21.73 -11.55
CA ASN A 117 -6.00 22.61 -11.87
C ASN A 117 -4.79 21.86 -12.44
N ALA A 118 -4.55 20.62 -12.02
CA ALA A 118 -3.42 19.81 -12.50
C ALA A 118 -3.62 18.30 -12.21
N PRO A 119 -3.01 17.40 -13.00
CA PRO A 119 -2.89 16.01 -12.63
C PRO A 119 -1.91 15.83 -11.46
N ALA A 120 -2.13 14.78 -10.65
CA ALA A 120 -1.28 14.43 -9.52
C ALA A 120 -1.11 12.92 -9.38
N LEU A 121 0.03 12.53 -8.81
CA LEU A 121 0.22 11.20 -8.27
C LEU A 121 -0.14 11.20 -6.79
N GLU A 122 -1.15 10.43 -6.44
CA GLU A 122 -1.59 10.22 -5.07
C GLU A 122 -1.06 8.88 -4.59
N THR A 123 -0.39 8.85 -3.43
CA THR A 123 0.18 7.64 -2.85
C THR A 123 -0.45 7.39 -1.49
N VAL A 124 -1.20 6.30 -1.35
CA VAL A 124 -1.70 5.81 -0.07
C VAL A 124 -0.74 4.75 0.46
N SER A 125 -0.07 5.06 1.56
CA SER A 125 0.81 4.12 2.26
C SER A 125 -0.01 3.33 3.28
N MET A 126 0.14 2.01 3.32
CA MET A 126 -0.60 1.14 4.22
C MET A 126 0.33 0.14 4.90
N ALA A 127 0.00 -0.21 6.14
CA ALA A 127 0.64 -1.28 6.89
C ALA A 127 -0.32 -2.47 7.00
N GLN A 128 0.23 -3.69 7.01
CA GLN A 128 -0.57 -4.87 7.33
C GLN A 128 -0.87 -4.91 8.82
N LEU A 129 -2.15 -5.01 9.18
CA LEU A 129 -2.58 -5.28 10.55
C LEU A 129 -3.54 -6.47 10.56
N GLY A 130 -3.02 -7.64 10.95
CA GLY A 130 -3.73 -8.90 10.83
C GLY A 130 -4.10 -9.19 9.36
N ALA A 131 -5.39 -9.38 9.12
CA ALA A 131 -5.96 -9.65 7.80
C ALA A 131 -6.42 -8.37 7.06
N ASN A 132 -5.96 -7.18 7.47
CA ASN A 132 -6.35 -5.91 6.87
C ASN A 132 -5.15 -5.06 6.45
N TRP A 133 -5.34 -4.25 5.41
CA TRP A 133 -4.47 -3.12 5.11
C TRP A 133 -5.02 -1.87 5.79
N VAL A 134 -4.17 -1.19 6.57
CA VAL A 134 -4.56 0.03 7.29
C VAL A 134 -3.77 1.21 6.74
N PRO A 135 -4.42 2.30 6.29
CA PRO A 135 -3.75 3.53 5.87
C PRO A 135 -2.88 4.12 6.99
N VAL A 136 -1.63 4.41 6.66
CA VAL A 136 -0.64 5.00 7.57
C VAL A 136 0.03 6.25 6.98
N GLY A 137 -0.39 6.68 5.78
CA GLY A 137 0.09 7.91 5.17
C GLY A 137 -0.58 8.19 3.82
N TYR A 138 -0.52 9.47 3.43
CA TYR A 138 -1.00 9.94 2.14
C TYR A 138 -0.11 11.05 1.62
N ILE A 139 0.26 10.95 0.36
CA ILE A 139 1.03 12.00 -0.30
C ILE A 139 0.43 12.26 -1.67
N VAL A 140 0.08 13.52 -1.92
CA VAL A 140 -0.33 14.05 -3.23
C VAL A 140 0.81 14.86 -3.81
N ARG A 141 1.33 14.44 -4.97
CA ARG A 141 2.37 15.16 -5.72
C ARG A 141 1.80 15.60 -7.06
N PRO A 142 1.67 16.91 -7.33
CA PRO A 142 1.35 17.39 -8.67
C PRO A 142 2.36 16.82 -9.66
N VAL A 143 1.89 16.32 -10.80
CA VAL A 143 2.78 15.99 -11.90
C VAL A 143 3.25 17.32 -12.46
N GLN A 144 4.45 17.76 -12.05
CA GLN A 144 5.07 18.92 -12.67
C GLN A 144 5.19 18.62 -14.16
N GLN A 145 4.51 19.42 -14.98
CA GLN A 145 4.85 19.50 -16.39
C GLN A 145 6.27 20.04 -16.41
N GLN A 146 7.26 19.17 -16.56
CA GLN A 146 8.55 19.59 -17.07
C GLN A 146 8.21 20.41 -18.32
N PRO A 147 8.62 21.68 -18.45
CA PRO A 147 8.59 22.32 -19.76
C PRO A 147 9.26 21.32 -20.70
N ALA A 148 8.58 20.94 -21.78
CA ALA A 148 9.16 20.03 -22.76
C ALA A 148 10.59 20.51 -22.97
N ALA A 149 11.59 19.63 -22.71
CA ALA A 149 12.96 19.98 -23.03
C ALA A 149 12.91 20.52 -24.47
N PRO A 150 13.48 21.71 -24.76
CA PRO A 150 13.51 22.19 -26.12
C PRO A 150 14.03 21.02 -26.96
N ALA A 151 13.25 20.64 -27.98
CA ALA A 151 13.66 19.58 -28.90
C ALA A 151 15.11 19.86 -29.26
N PRO A 152 16.01 18.85 -29.24
CA PRO A 152 17.41 19.07 -29.53
C PRO A 152 17.46 19.89 -30.81
N ALA A 153 18.05 21.10 -30.72
CA ALA A 153 18.19 21.98 -31.85
C ALA A 153 18.71 21.13 -33.00
N ALA A 154 17.98 21.12 -34.12
CA ALA A 154 18.36 20.33 -35.29
C ALA A 154 19.85 20.53 -35.50
N ALA A 155 20.61 19.43 -35.38
CA ALA A 155 22.06 19.48 -35.52
C ALA A 155 22.38 20.21 -36.83
N PRO A 156 23.36 21.12 -36.85
CA PRO A 156 23.74 21.79 -38.08
C PRO A 156 24.06 20.72 -39.12
N VAL A 157 23.30 20.71 -40.22
CA VAL A 157 23.60 19.89 -41.39
C VAL A 157 25.02 20.23 -41.82
N ALA A 158 25.92 19.25 -41.66
CA ALA A 158 27.31 19.39 -42.07
C ALA A 158 27.35 19.71 -43.57
N PRO A 159 28.18 20.66 -44.02
CA PRO A 159 28.29 20.96 -45.44
C PRO A 159 28.87 19.75 -46.17
N THR A 160 28.13 19.25 -47.16
CA THR A 160 28.61 18.25 -48.11
C THR A 160 29.80 18.83 -48.88
N LYS A 161 30.98 18.25 -48.68
CA LYS A 161 32.19 18.56 -49.44
C LYS A 161 31.94 18.24 -50.93
N PRO A 162 32.18 19.16 -51.88
CA PRO A 162 32.07 18.83 -53.29
C PRO A 162 33.22 17.89 -53.69
N ALA A 163 32.89 16.81 -54.38
CA ALA A 163 33.85 15.89 -54.99
C ALA A 163 34.56 16.60 -56.15
N LYS A 164 35.89 16.43 -56.21
CA LYS A 164 36.71 16.64 -57.40
C LYS A 164 37.28 15.29 -57.82
#